data_AF-A0A2U0I068-F1
#
_entry.id   AF-A0A2U0I068-F1
#
_cell.length_a   1.000
_cell.length_b   1.000
_cell.length_c   1.000
_cell.angle_alpha   90.00
_cell.angle_beta   90.00
_cell.angle_gamma   90.00
#
_symmetry.space_group_name_H-M   'P 1'
#
loop_
_entity.id
_entity.type
_entity.pdbx_description
1 polymer ?
#
loop_
_entity_poly.entity_id
_entity_poly.type
_entity_poly.pdbx_seq_one_letter_code
_entity_poly.pdbx_strand_id
1 'polypeptide(L)'
;MKNLTSIFFLTALFVSSVAFSQTYKNEKTENEKTGEAQAVTPELFKSLGIDNSPNPKNATLTDNTVFIRQIGEGNRAAINTDTNASEINLVQNGVQNGADLDYTANTIFTDVRQNGNYNFVKDFVYDRNVDAALELTQEGGNYFERFGTNDLTKSLKFKQTENSPDIIIRSYQ
;
A
#
# COMPACT_ATOMS: atom_id res chain seq x y z
N MET A 1 -3.44 -11.88 64.55
CA MET A 1 -3.21 -10.66 63.74
C MET A 1 -2.45 -10.91 62.43
N LYS A 2 -1.40 -11.75 62.39
CA LYS A 2 -0.66 -12.09 61.14
C LYS A 2 -1.54 -12.59 59.99
N ASN A 3 -2.55 -13.42 60.27
CA ASN A 3 -3.43 -13.99 59.24
C ASN A 3 -4.40 -12.96 58.65
N LEU A 4 -4.74 -11.90 59.40
CA LEU A 4 -5.64 -10.84 58.95
C LEU A 4 -4.92 -9.88 57.98
N THR A 5 -3.64 -9.60 58.27
CA THR A 5 -2.74 -8.84 57.37
C THR A 5 -2.47 -9.58 56.05
N SER A 6 -2.30 -10.91 56.08
CA SER A 6 -2.10 -11.70 54.86
C SER A 6 -3.37 -11.77 53.99
N ILE A 7 -4.56 -11.86 54.61
CA ILE A 7 -5.83 -11.81 53.90
C ILE A 7 -6.00 -10.44 53.24
N PHE A 8 -5.72 -9.35 53.96
CA PHE A 8 -5.81 -7.99 53.42
C PHE A 8 -4.86 -7.74 52.24
N PHE A 9 -3.65 -8.31 52.29
CA PHE A 9 -2.68 -8.23 51.19
C PHE A 9 -3.14 -9.01 49.96
N LEU A 10 -3.81 -10.15 50.16
CA LEU A 10 -4.32 -10.98 49.06
C LEU A 10 -5.53 -10.34 48.38
N THR A 11 -6.43 -9.69 49.13
CA THR A 11 -7.55 -8.95 48.54
C THR A 11 -7.08 -7.72 47.77
N ALA A 12 -6.04 -7.01 48.24
CA ALA A 12 -5.49 -5.84 47.55
C ALA A 12 -4.90 -6.17 46.16
N LEU A 13 -4.35 -7.38 45.97
CA LEU A 13 -3.81 -7.84 44.69
C LEU A 13 -4.89 -8.19 43.65
N PHE A 14 -6.13 -8.44 44.07
CA PHE A 14 -7.23 -8.79 43.16
C PHE A 14 -8.01 -7.58 42.61
N VAL A 15 -7.82 -6.38 43.17
CA VAL A 15 -8.55 -5.16 42.75
C VAL A 15 -7.77 -4.30 41.75
N SER A 16 -6.53 -4.65 41.42
CA SER A 16 -5.65 -3.84 40.56
C SER A 16 -5.82 -4.04 39.06
N SER A 17 -6.74 -4.91 38.61
CA SER A 17 -6.99 -5.18 37.18
C SER A 17 -8.07 -4.29 36.55
N VAL A 18 -8.28 -3.06 37.04
CA VAL A 18 -9.09 -2.07 36.33
C VAL A 18 -8.29 -1.50 35.16
N ALA A 19 -8.40 -2.15 34.00
CA ALA A 19 -7.92 -1.60 32.74
C ALA A 19 -8.84 -0.45 32.30
N PHE A 20 -8.32 0.78 32.30
CA PHE A 20 -8.98 1.90 31.62
C PHE A 20 -8.70 1.75 30.12
N SER A 21 -9.67 1.23 29.37
CA SER A 21 -9.67 1.39 27.91
C SER A 21 -10.00 2.85 27.60
N GLN A 22 -9.07 3.54 26.95
CA GLN A 22 -9.36 4.83 26.34
C GLN A 22 -10.03 4.56 24.99
N THR A 23 -11.36 4.49 24.97
CA THR A 23 -12.09 4.79 23.73
C THR A 23 -11.84 6.25 23.45
N TYR A 24 -11.14 6.55 22.35
CA TYR A 24 -11.08 7.90 21.79
C TYR A 24 -12.51 8.47 21.82
N LYS A 25 -12.71 9.57 22.54
CA LYS A 25 -13.93 10.34 22.35
C LYS A 25 -13.97 10.65 20.86
N ASN A 26 -15.09 10.37 20.21
CA ASN A 26 -15.40 10.92 18.90
C ASN A 26 -15.41 12.45 19.04
N GLU A 27 -14.24 13.06 18.98
CA GLU A 27 -14.13 14.44 18.53
C GLU A 27 -14.68 14.40 17.11
N LYS A 28 -15.85 15.01 16.96
CA LYS A 28 -16.44 15.28 15.66
C LYS A 28 -15.32 15.82 14.78
N THR A 29 -15.07 15.12 13.69
CA THR A 29 -14.17 15.50 12.61
C THR A 29 -14.44 16.95 12.21
N GLU A 30 -13.74 17.88 12.83
CA GLU A 30 -13.65 19.24 12.34
C GLU A 30 -12.55 19.26 11.29
N ASN A 31 -13.01 19.30 10.05
CA ASN A 31 -12.28 19.72 8.87
C ASN A 31 -11.21 18.72 8.39
N GLU A 32 -11.66 17.69 7.68
CA GLU A 32 -11.01 17.41 6.40
C GLU A 32 -10.98 18.75 5.66
N LYS A 33 -9.80 19.38 5.61
CA LYS A 33 -9.56 20.46 4.67
C LYS A 33 -9.59 19.82 3.30
N THR A 34 -10.79 19.70 2.73
CA THR A 34 -10.95 19.59 1.29
C THR A 34 -10.41 20.90 0.73
N GLY A 35 -9.11 20.92 0.45
CA GLY A 35 -8.54 21.97 -0.39
C GLY A 35 -9.40 22.06 -1.64
N GLU A 36 -9.61 23.28 -2.14
CA GLU A 36 -10.27 23.48 -3.43
C GLU A 36 -9.72 22.48 -4.43
N ALA A 37 -10.60 21.81 -5.19
CA ALA A 37 -10.23 20.74 -6.10
C ALA A 37 -9.15 21.24 -7.07
N GLN A 38 -7.89 20.98 -6.73
CA GLN A 38 -6.77 21.34 -7.57
C GLN A 38 -6.79 20.37 -8.75
N ALA A 39 -6.71 20.91 -9.96
CA ALA A 39 -6.57 20.08 -11.14
C ALA A 39 -5.38 19.13 -10.95
N VAL A 40 -5.59 17.84 -11.21
CA VAL A 40 -4.52 16.84 -11.15
C VAL A 40 -3.64 17.05 -12.38
N THR A 41 -2.44 17.60 -12.18
CA THR A 41 -1.48 17.86 -13.25
C THR A 41 -0.19 17.05 -13.06
N PRO A 42 0.65 16.88 -14.10
CA PRO A 42 1.98 16.28 -13.95
C PRO A 42 2.84 16.97 -12.87
N GLU A 43 2.70 18.29 -12.69
CA GLU A 43 3.39 19.05 -11.65
C GLU A 43 2.96 18.62 -10.24
N LEU A 44 1.68 18.28 -10.05
CA LEU A 44 1.18 17.74 -8.79
C LEU A 44 1.86 16.40 -8.47
N PHE A 45 1.90 15.46 -9.43
CA PHE A 45 2.59 14.17 -9.26
C PHE A 45 4.05 14.38 -8.88
N LYS A 46 4.76 15.26 -9.60
CA LYS A 46 6.15 15.62 -9.29
C LYS A 46 6.31 16.20 -7.88
N SER A 47 5.38 17.04 -7.43
CA SER A 47 5.40 17.61 -6.07
C SER A 47 5.19 16.56 -4.97
N LEU A 48 4.48 15.48 -5.29
CA LEU A 48 4.24 14.33 -4.42
C LEU A 48 5.38 13.29 -4.49
N GLY A 49 6.43 13.55 -5.28
CA GLY A 49 7.52 12.59 -5.50
C GLY A 49 7.10 11.40 -6.36
N ILE A 50 6.03 11.53 -7.13
CA ILE A 50 5.56 10.52 -8.07
C ILE A 50 6.03 10.90 -9.47
N ASP A 51 6.85 10.03 -10.06
CA ASP A 51 7.24 10.12 -11.46
C ASP A 51 6.19 9.41 -12.31
N ASN A 52 5.64 10.16 -13.27
CA ASN A 52 4.65 9.67 -14.22
C ASN A 52 5.11 9.75 -15.69
N SER A 53 6.42 9.84 -15.92
CA SER A 53 6.99 9.76 -17.26
C SER A 53 6.74 8.38 -17.90
N PRO A 54 6.57 8.30 -19.24
CA PRO A 54 6.33 7.03 -19.92
C PRO A 54 7.42 5.99 -19.62
N ASN A 55 7.02 4.82 -19.15
CA ASN A 55 7.97 3.74 -18.87
C ASN A 55 8.45 3.06 -20.17
N PRO A 56 9.75 3.09 -20.51
CA PRO A 56 10.27 2.48 -21.74
C PRO A 56 10.10 0.96 -21.78
N LYS A 57 9.93 0.28 -20.62
CA LYS A 57 9.73 -1.17 -20.59
C LYS A 57 8.48 -1.60 -21.34
N ASN A 58 7.40 -0.81 -21.30
CA ASN A 58 6.15 -1.16 -21.99
C ASN A 58 6.36 -1.40 -23.50
N ALA A 59 7.32 -0.72 -24.14
CA ALA A 59 7.62 -0.88 -25.57
C ALA A 59 8.49 -2.11 -25.89
N THR A 60 9.09 -2.73 -24.87
CA THR A 60 10.04 -3.85 -25.04
C THR A 60 9.52 -5.18 -24.52
N LEU A 61 8.35 -5.21 -23.88
CA LEU A 61 7.74 -6.44 -23.38
C LEU A 61 7.31 -7.33 -24.55
N THR A 62 7.81 -8.58 -24.57
CA THR A 62 7.47 -9.58 -25.59
C THR A 62 6.78 -10.81 -25.03
N ASP A 63 6.97 -11.08 -23.74
CA ASP A 63 6.54 -12.30 -23.07
C ASP A 63 5.81 -11.98 -21.77
N ASN A 64 5.28 -13.01 -21.11
CA ASN A 64 4.65 -12.90 -19.80
C ASN A 64 5.54 -13.55 -18.74
N THR A 65 5.98 -12.76 -17.75
CA THR A 65 6.91 -13.21 -16.70
C THR A 65 6.55 -12.67 -15.32
N VAL A 66 6.72 -13.51 -14.29
CA VAL A 66 6.44 -13.19 -12.88
C VAL A 66 7.58 -13.66 -12.00
N PHE A 67 8.11 -12.75 -11.16
CA PHE A 67 9.12 -13.05 -10.15
C PHE A 67 8.68 -12.55 -8.77
N ILE A 68 8.80 -13.40 -7.75
CA ILE A 68 8.41 -13.08 -6.36
C ILE A 68 9.50 -13.55 -5.40
N ARG A 69 9.89 -12.69 -4.45
CA ARG A 69 10.78 -13.06 -3.33
C ARG A 69 10.15 -12.67 -2.01
N GLN A 70 10.04 -13.62 -1.07
CA GLN A 70 9.46 -13.40 0.27
C GLN A 70 10.46 -13.77 1.36
N ILE A 71 10.76 -12.82 2.24
CA ILE A 71 11.66 -12.98 3.40
C ILE A 71 10.95 -12.40 4.62
N GLY A 72 10.80 -13.20 5.67
CA GLY A 72 10.10 -12.83 6.91
C GLY A 72 8.74 -13.50 7.08
N GLU A 73 7.95 -13.04 8.05
CA GLU A 73 6.74 -13.73 8.51
C GLU A 73 5.45 -13.07 8.00
N GLY A 74 4.51 -13.86 7.48
CA GLY A 74 3.17 -13.36 7.17
C GLY A 74 3.09 -12.42 5.97
N ASN A 75 4.09 -12.40 5.09
CA ASN A 75 4.02 -11.68 3.81
C ASN A 75 2.97 -12.30 2.88
N ARG A 76 2.23 -11.46 2.17
CA ARG A 76 1.11 -11.80 1.26
C ARG A 76 1.33 -11.20 -0.12
N ALA A 77 0.91 -11.88 -1.17
CA ALA A 77 0.85 -11.38 -2.54
C ALA A 77 -0.29 -12.08 -3.29
N ALA A 78 -1.10 -11.40 -4.11
CA ALA A 78 -2.02 -12.03 -5.05
C ALA A 78 -2.06 -11.25 -6.37
N ILE A 79 -1.48 -11.80 -7.43
CA ILE A 79 -1.22 -11.15 -8.73
C ILE A 79 -2.06 -11.86 -9.80
N ASN A 80 -2.81 -11.19 -10.70
CA ASN A 80 -3.57 -11.90 -11.75
C ASN A 80 -3.67 -11.14 -13.08
N THR A 81 -3.48 -11.80 -14.23
CA THR A 81 -3.17 -11.14 -15.52
C THR A 81 -3.99 -11.69 -16.70
N ASP A 82 -4.46 -10.81 -17.57
CA ASP A 82 -4.90 -11.06 -18.96
C ASP A 82 -4.21 -9.99 -19.84
N THR A 83 -3.10 -10.36 -20.48
CA THR A 83 -2.19 -9.42 -21.16
C THR A 83 -1.53 -10.02 -22.39
N ASN A 84 -1.21 -9.18 -23.38
CA ASN A 84 -0.38 -9.61 -24.52
C ASN A 84 1.08 -9.82 -24.10
N ALA A 85 1.61 -8.93 -23.25
CA ALA A 85 2.94 -9.05 -22.65
C ALA A 85 2.98 -8.44 -21.25
N SER A 86 3.74 -9.06 -20.33
CA SER A 86 3.84 -8.64 -18.94
C SER A 86 5.22 -8.89 -18.33
N GLU A 87 5.69 -8.00 -17.47
CA GLU A 87 6.76 -8.34 -16.53
C GLU A 87 6.48 -7.74 -15.13
N ILE A 88 6.41 -8.59 -14.11
CA ILE A 88 6.09 -8.23 -12.73
C ILE A 88 7.23 -8.71 -11.84
N ASN A 89 7.82 -7.84 -11.03
CA ASN A 89 8.81 -8.23 -10.02
C ASN A 89 8.42 -7.74 -8.62
N LEU A 90 8.11 -8.64 -7.70
CA LEU A 90 7.74 -8.34 -6.31
C LEU A 90 8.84 -8.84 -5.35
N VAL A 91 9.32 -8.01 -4.43
CA VAL A 91 10.24 -8.44 -3.36
C VAL A 91 9.72 -7.97 -2.01
N GLN A 92 9.67 -8.85 -1.02
CA GLN A 92 9.17 -8.58 0.34
C GLN A 92 10.20 -9.01 1.38
N ASN A 93 10.50 -8.13 2.32
CA ASN A 93 11.46 -8.30 3.40
C ASN A 93 10.87 -7.68 4.67
N GLY A 94 10.40 -8.53 5.59
CA GLY A 94 9.82 -8.11 6.86
C GLY A 94 8.56 -8.88 7.22
N VAL A 95 7.75 -8.29 8.10
CA VAL A 95 6.59 -8.94 8.71
C VAL A 95 5.30 -8.33 8.18
N GLN A 96 4.36 -9.19 7.77
CA GLN A 96 3.00 -8.81 7.39
C GLN A 96 2.92 -7.79 6.25
N ASN A 97 3.78 -7.91 5.24
CA ASN A 97 3.61 -7.15 4.00
C ASN A 97 2.49 -7.73 3.13
N GLY A 98 1.85 -6.93 2.28
CA GLY A 98 0.78 -7.37 1.36
C GLY A 98 0.92 -6.80 -0.06
N ALA A 99 0.41 -7.48 -1.07
CA ALA A 99 0.38 -6.98 -2.45
C ALA A 99 -0.68 -7.73 -3.29
N ASP A 100 -1.91 -7.22 -3.47
CA ASP A 100 -2.90 -7.89 -4.35
C ASP A 100 -3.16 -7.10 -5.65
N LEU A 101 -2.62 -7.51 -6.79
CA LEU A 101 -2.59 -6.82 -8.10
C LEU A 101 -3.35 -7.65 -9.16
N ASP A 102 -4.15 -7.06 -10.06
CA ASP A 102 -5.14 -7.86 -10.84
C ASP A 102 -5.55 -7.11 -12.13
N TYR A 103 -5.38 -7.73 -13.30
CA TYR A 103 -5.15 -7.03 -14.57
C TYR A 103 -5.95 -7.59 -15.77
N THR A 104 -6.42 -6.72 -16.66
CA THR A 104 -6.68 -6.91 -18.09
C THR A 104 -6.12 -5.67 -18.79
N ALA A 105 -5.05 -5.84 -19.55
CA ALA A 105 -4.26 -4.76 -20.17
C ALA A 105 -3.66 -5.21 -21.50
N ASN A 106 -3.17 -4.27 -22.32
CA ASN A 106 -2.39 -4.59 -23.50
C ASN A 106 -0.98 -5.04 -23.08
N THR A 107 -0.27 -4.13 -22.39
CA THR A 107 1.06 -4.39 -21.80
C THR A 107 1.06 -4.05 -20.33
N ILE A 108 1.90 -4.70 -19.52
CA ILE A 108 2.05 -4.34 -18.10
C ILE A 108 3.49 -4.56 -17.63
N PHE A 109 4.12 -3.59 -16.97
CA PHE A 109 5.34 -3.83 -16.19
C PHE A 109 5.23 -3.28 -14.77
N THR A 110 5.29 -4.16 -13.78
CA THR A 110 5.23 -3.87 -12.35
C THR A 110 6.61 -4.16 -11.71
N ASP A 111 7.11 -3.37 -10.76
CA ASP A 111 8.20 -3.74 -9.85
C ASP A 111 7.90 -3.20 -8.44
N VAL A 112 7.57 -4.06 -7.48
CA VAL A 112 7.20 -3.71 -6.09
C VAL A 112 8.28 -4.23 -5.14
N ARG A 113 8.93 -3.39 -4.33
CA ARG A 113 9.90 -3.82 -3.31
C ARG A 113 9.51 -3.32 -1.91
N GLN A 114 9.22 -4.22 -0.97
CA GLN A 114 8.74 -3.93 0.38
C GLN A 114 9.81 -4.33 1.40
N ASN A 115 10.43 -3.36 2.06
CA ASN A 115 11.21 -3.58 3.28
C ASN A 115 10.39 -3.13 4.49
N GLY A 116 10.68 -3.68 5.67
CA GLY A 116 9.94 -3.33 6.89
C GLY A 116 8.61 -4.07 7.00
N ASN A 117 7.77 -3.62 7.93
CA ASN A 117 6.58 -4.33 8.36
C ASN A 117 5.30 -3.59 7.95
N TYR A 118 4.21 -4.35 7.82
CA TYR A 118 2.87 -3.78 7.62
C TYR A 118 2.75 -2.87 6.38
N ASN A 119 3.55 -3.10 5.34
CA ASN A 119 3.26 -2.52 4.03
C ASN A 119 2.09 -3.26 3.41
N PHE A 120 1.23 -2.62 2.64
CA PHE A 120 0.44 -3.38 1.68
C PHE A 120 0.13 -2.56 0.41
N VAL A 121 -0.14 -3.24 -0.70
CA VAL A 121 -0.39 -2.68 -2.03
C VAL A 121 -1.60 -3.41 -2.61
N LYS A 122 -2.54 -2.75 -3.28
CA LYS A 122 -3.47 -3.44 -4.20
C LYS A 122 -3.63 -2.66 -5.51
N ASP A 123 -3.45 -3.28 -6.66
CA ASP A 123 -3.34 -2.58 -7.96
C ASP A 123 -4.15 -3.27 -9.06
N PHE A 124 -5.36 -2.78 -9.34
CA PHE A 124 -6.30 -3.43 -10.26
C PHE A 124 -6.52 -2.60 -11.55
N VAL A 125 -6.26 -3.18 -12.73
CA VAL A 125 -6.36 -2.51 -14.06
C VAL A 125 -7.21 -3.37 -15.00
N TYR A 126 -8.30 -2.88 -15.57
CA TYR A 126 -9.13 -3.72 -16.47
C TYR A 126 -9.63 -2.96 -17.72
N ASP A 127 -8.71 -2.63 -18.63
CA ASP A 127 -8.95 -2.26 -20.04
C ASP A 127 -7.87 -2.92 -20.91
N ARG A 128 -8.27 -3.75 -21.88
CA ARG A 128 -7.35 -4.47 -22.77
C ARG A 128 -6.51 -3.56 -23.68
N ASN A 129 -6.84 -2.28 -23.81
CA ASN A 129 -6.19 -1.37 -24.76
C ASN A 129 -5.11 -0.47 -24.10
N VAL A 130 -4.85 -0.64 -22.81
CA VAL A 130 -3.91 0.24 -22.07
C VAL A 130 -2.60 -0.44 -21.76
N ASP A 131 -1.56 0.37 -21.60
CA ASP A 131 -0.30 -0.04 -21.00
C ASP A 131 -0.33 0.27 -19.49
N ALA A 132 0.20 -0.63 -18.65
CA ALA A 132 0.18 -0.44 -17.20
C ALA A 132 1.59 -0.61 -16.59
N ALA A 133 2.32 0.49 -16.41
CA ALA A 133 3.59 0.45 -15.67
C ALA A 133 3.44 0.91 -14.21
N LEU A 134 4.05 0.21 -13.25
CA LEU A 134 4.22 0.61 -11.84
C LEU A 134 5.62 0.20 -11.34
N GLU A 135 6.41 1.09 -10.76
CA GLU A 135 7.53 0.74 -9.89
C GLU A 135 7.29 1.36 -8.51
N LEU A 136 7.22 0.55 -7.44
CA LEU A 136 6.91 0.97 -6.09
C LEU A 136 7.96 0.41 -5.12
N THR A 137 8.46 1.22 -4.18
CA THR A 137 9.28 0.73 -3.05
C THR A 137 8.69 1.25 -1.74
N GLN A 138 8.41 0.38 -0.76
CA GLN A 138 7.82 0.76 0.54
C GLN A 138 8.71 0.34 1.72
N GLU A 139 8.90 1.21 2.71
CA GLU A 139 9.70 0.96 3.93
C GLU A 139 8.91 1.23 5.23
N GLY A 140 7.75 0.59 5.41
CA GLY A 140 7.06 0.35 6.69
C GLY A 140 5.76 1.12 6.92
N GLY A 141 4.63 0.41 7.11
CA GLY A 141 3.35 0.98 7.51
C GLY A 141 2.62 1.81 6.44
N ASN A 142 2.85 1.53 5.15
CA ASN A 142 2.31 2.34 4.04
C ASN A 142 1.12 1.66 3.33
N TYR A 143 0.15 2.49 2.91
CA TYR A 143 -0.98 2.12 2.06
C TYR A 143 -0.77 2.65 0.63
N PHE A 144 -0.93 1.77 -0.36
CA PHE A 144 -1.13 2.17 -1.75
C PHE A 144 -2.26 1.39 -2.41
N GLU A 145 -3.09 2.10 -3.16
CA GLU A 145 -4.10 1.50 -4.03
C GLU A 145 -4.29 2.28 -5.34
N ARG A 146 -4.36 1.55 -6.46
CA ARG A 146 -4.72 2.08 -7.77
C ARG A 146 -5.92 1.33 -8.34
N PHE A 147 -6.86 2.10 -8.89
CA PHE A 147 -7.96 1.61 -9.73
C PHE A 147 -7.94 2.33 -11.08
N GLY A 148 -7.86 1.55 -12.17
CA GLY A 148 -7.85 2.04 -13.54
C GLY A 148 -6.55 2.77 -13.93
N THR A 149 -6.51 3.26 -15.18
CA THR A 149 -5.37 4.02 -15.69
C THR A 149 -5.79 5.03 -16.76
N ASN A 150 -5.02 6.12 -16.88
CA ASN A 150 -5.14 7.12 -17.94
C ASN A 150 -3.76 7.69 -18.31
N ASP A 151 -3.70 8.72 -19.15
CA ASP A 151 -2.43 9.31 -19.60
C ASP A 151 -1.53 9.83 -18.47
N LEU A 152 -2.10 10.17 -17.30
CA LEU A 152 -1.34 10.64 -16.14
C LEU A 152 -0.88 9.49 -15.23
N THR A 153 -1.54 8.32 -15.28
CA THR A 153 -1.35 7.22 -14.32
C THR A 153 -0.96 5.88 -14.95
N LYS A 154 -0.73 5.86 -16.27
CA LYS A 154 -0.21 4.71 -17.04
C LYS A 154 1.25 4.38 -16.78
N SER A 155 1.96 5.29 -16.12
CA SER A 155 3.30 5.07 -15.60
C SER A 155 3.37 5.73 -14.24
N LEU A 156 3.69 4.96 -13.21
CA LEU A 156 3.86 5.45 -11.85
C LEU A 156 5.16 4.91 -11.28
N LYS A 157 5.97 5.80 -10.71
CA LYS A 157 7.20 5.45 -10.02
C LYS A 157 7.40 6.31 -8.78
N PHE A 158 7.41 5.69 -7.60
CA PHE A 158 7.59 6.41 -6.34
C PHE A 158 8.04 5.48 -5.19
N LYS A 159 8.51 6.11 -4.10
CA LYS A 159 8.89 5.45 -2.84
C LYS A 159 8.05 6.01 -1.70
N GLN A 160 7.51 5.14 -0.85
CA GLN A 160 6.92 5.52 0.44
C GLN A 160 7.85 5.08 1.59
N THR A 161 8.17 6.00 2.49
CA THR A 161 8.86 5.75 3.77
C THR A 161 7.89 5.90 4.95
N GLU A 162 8.33 5.54 6.15
CA GLU A 162 7.62 5.86 7.39
C GLU A 162 7.11 7.32 7.39
N ASN A 163 5.83 7.51 7.70
CA ASN A 163 5.07 8.77 7.64
C ASN A 163 4.71 9.30 6.24
N SER A 164 4.89 8.51 5.18
CA SER A 164 4.31 8.87 3.88
C SER A 164 2.79 8.81 3.98
N PRO A 165 2.06 9.68 3.25
CA PRO A 165 0.62 9.58 3.18
C PRO A 165 0.21 8.28 2.47
N ASP A 166 -0.99 7.83 2.80
CA ASP A 166 -1.70 6.82 2.04
C ASP A 166 -2.01 7.37 0.63
N ILE A 167 -1.68 6.59 -0.39
CA ILE A 167 -1.89 7.00 -1.78
C ILE A 167 -3.03 6.16 -2.37
N ILE A 168 -4.10 6.85 -2.76
CA ILE A 168 -5.24 6.26 -3.44
C ILE A 168 -5.42 6.95 -4.79
N ILE A 169 -5.27 6.18 -5.86
CA ILE A 169 -5.45 6.65 -7.24
C ILE A 169 -6.71 6.04 -7.82
N ARG A 170 -7.59 6.91 -8.33
CA ARG A 170 -8.79 6.55 -9.10
C ARG A 170 -8.68 7.18 -10.47
N SER A 171 -8.46 6.37 -11.49
CA SER A 171 -8.43 6.82 -12.88
C SER A 171 -9.65 6.26 -13.60
N TYR A 172 -10.47 7.17 -14.09
CA TYR A 172 -11.62 6.86 -14.94
C TYR A 172 -11.31 7.34 -16.36
N GLN A 173 -11.89 6.65 -17.34
CA GLN A 173 -11.92 7.08 -18.73
C GLN A 173 -12.97 8.16 -18.95
#